data_AF-A0A9P8BAX1-F1
#
_entry.id   AF-A0A9P8BAX1-F1
#
_cell.length_a   1.000
_cell.length_b   1.000
_cell.length_c   1.000
_cell.angle_alpha   90.00
_cell.angle_beta   90.00
_cell.angle_gamma   90.00
#
_symmetry.space_group_name_H-M   'P 1'
#
loop_
_entity.id
_entity.type
_entity.pdbx_description
1 polymer ?
#
loop_
_entity_poly.entity_id
_entity_poly.type
_entity_poly.pdbx_seq_one_letter_code
_entity_poly.pdbx_strand_id
1 'polypeptide(L)'
;MSLEVLPAVARLSNLVVRVLGQNPGKFSLQGTNTYLIGSKPPWILVDTGEGRTEYADVLRDALREEAGLEPESPNSLRGLISDIVITHRHHDHHGGLPSVLHLLQNSEHQAAISNADHTPPRLHKFPLPKKHADPASGFVRLSTSESDTSLQTLHETLLGQPAHYQTPPDGQQQHPYFHDLEEGQTLQTIDGSATLKVIHTPGHTADSVSLYLVEERALFTADTVLGHGTAVFEDLAVYMSSLRRMKDVWQDMERTTDAPGRVYPGHGAVVEDGRVLIEKYIAHRQQREDEIFQLLCSSRFPGTEAEVRESEKSWTVEQIVRQLYASYPPSLWPAAGHGVILHLVKLKEEGKVRQVDGSIQDLAQQEWLVII
;
A
#
# COMPACT_ATOMS: atom_id res chain seq x y z
N MET A 1 -9.99 20.83 5.80
CA MET A 1 -8.90 21.49 5.05
C MET A 1 -8.97 21.00 3.61
N SER A 2 -8.75 21.86 2.63
CA SER A 2 -8.61 21.44 1.23
C SER A 2 -7.29 20.70 1.06
N LEU A 3 -7.29 19.65 0.23
CA LEU A 3 -6.07 18.95 -0.15
C LEU A 3 -5.14 19.90 -0.95
N GLU A 4 -3.83 19.72 -0.81
CA GLU A 4 -2.84 20.38 -1.65
C GLU A 4 -3.05 19.99 -3.13
N VAL A 5 -2.89 20.94 -4.04
CA VAL A 5 -2.94 20.66 -5.48
C VAL A 5 -1.58 20.12 -5.92
N LEU A 6 -1.59 18.89 -6.44
CA LEU A 6 -0.39 18.23 -6.93
C LEU A 6 -0.36 18.31 -8.47
N PRO A 7 0.77 18.74 -9.08
CA PRO A 7 0.91 18.69 -10.54
C PRO A 7 0.96 17.22 -11.01
N ALA A 8 0.51 17.00 -12.25
CA ALA A 8 0.44 15.68 -12.88
C ALA A 8 1.82 15.00 -12.97
N VAL A 9 2.88 15.78 -13.20
CA VAL A 9 4.27 15.33 -13.18
C VAL A 9 5.06 16.28 -12.28
N ALA A 10 5.93 15.74 -11.43
CA ALA A 10 6.86 16.53 -10.63
C ALA A 10 8.17 15.79 -10.41
N ARG A 11 9.29 16.42 -10.76
CA ARG A 11 10.62 16.01 -10.31
C ARG A 11 10.79 16.38 -8.84
N LEU A 12 10.87 15.38 -7.98
CA LEU A 12 10.93 15.53 -6.52
C LEU A 12 12.38 15.56 -6.01
N SER A 13 13.31 15.01 -6.78
CA SER A 13 14.74 14.98 -6.50
C SER A 13 15.54 14.68 -7.77
N ASN A 14 16.86 14.46 -7.61
CA ASN A 14 17.71 14.02 -8.72
C ASN A 14 17.38 12.60 -9.19
N LEU A 15 16.84 11.75 -8.32
CA LEU A 15 16.55 10.33 -8.62
C LEU A 15 15.07 10.01 -8.71
N VAL A 16 14.16 10.90 -8.29
CA VAL A 16 12.73 10.60 -8.16
C VAL A 16 11.89 11.60 -8.94
N VAL A 17 11.10 11.08 -9.88
CA VAL A 17 10.03 11.81 -10.57
C VAL A 17 8.70 11.14 -10.24
N ARG A 18 7.72 11.92 -9.81
CA ARG A 18 6.35 11.45 -9.55
C ARG A 18 5.46 11.73 -10.75
N VAL A 19 4.67 10.74 -11.13
CA VAL A 19 3.61 10.85 -12.12
C VAL A 19 2.28 10.48 -11.44
N LEU A 20 1.27 11.34 -11.52
CA LEU A 20 -0.04 11.07 -10.93
C LEU A 20 -0.89 10.19 -11.85
N GLY A 21 -1.52 9.17 -11.27
CA GLY A 21 -2.40 8.19 -11.92
C GLY A 21 -3.71 8.72 -12.51
N GLN A 22 -3.95 10.04 -12.42
CA GLN A 22 -5.16 10.72 -12.94
C GLN A 22 -6.49 10.13 -12.43
N ASN A 23 -6.47 9.55 -11.24
CA ASN A 23 -7.58 8.84 -10.60
C ASN A 23 -7.94 9.45 -9.23
N PRO A 24 -8.29 10.75 -9.14
CA PRO A 24 -8.65 11.37 -7.86
C PRO A 24 -9.90 10.71 -7.26
N GLY A 25 -9.93 10.56 -5.94
CA GLY A 25 -10.98 9.81 -5.29
C GLY A 25 -10.92 9.86 -3.76
N LYS A 26 -11.93 9.28 -3.13
CA LYS A 26 -12.03 9.24 -1.65
C LYS A 26 -10.84 8.53 -1.01
N PHE A 27 -10.37 7.46 -1.63
CA PHE A 27 -9.27 6.63 -1.13
C PHE A 27 -7.93 7.01 -1.76
N SER A 28 -7.94 7.42 -3.03
CA SER A 28 -6.74 7.81 -3.78
C SER A 28 -6.35 9.29 -3.65
N LEU A 29 -7.11 10.10 -2.92
CA LEU A 29 -6.90 11.54 -2.74
C LEU A 29 -6.83 12.29 -4.09
N GLN A 30 -5.68 12.90 -4.42
CA GLN A 30 -5.42 13.55 -5.71
C GLN A 30 -5.20 12.55 -6.86
N GLY A 31 -4.97 11.28 -6.54
CA GLY A 31 -4.61 10.19 -7.45
C GLY A 31 -3.50 9.33 -6.88
N THR A 32 -3.25 8.18 -7.50
CA THR A 32 -2.09 7.34 -7.18
C THR A 32 -0.81 8.05 -7.59
N ASN A 33 0.14 8.17 -6.68
CA ASN A 33 1.50 8.59 -6.99
C ASN A 33 2.26 7.38 -7.53
N THR A 34 2.61 7.40 -8.81
CA THR A 34 3.60 6.47 -9.38
C THR A 34 4.95 7.17 -9.46
N TYR A 35 6.03 6.40 -9.43
CA TYR A 35 7.38 6.98 -9.33
C TYR A 35 8.34 6.38 -10.35
N LEU A 36 9.03 7.24 -11.10
CA LEU A 36 10.21 6.90 -11.88
C LEU A 36 11.45 7.09 -11.02
N ILE A 37 12.24 6.03 -10.86
CA ILE A 37 13.42 5.98 -10.00
C ILE A 37 14.68 5.76 -10.85
N GLY A 38 15.65 6.66 -10.68
CA GLY A 38 16.94 6.64 -11.35
C GLY A 38 17.33 7.99 -11.94
N SER A 39 18.62 8.21 -12.15
CA SER A 39 19.14 9.47 -12.69
C SER A 39 18.91 9.64 -14.20
N LYS A 40 18.77 8.53 -14.93
CA LYS A 40 18.60 8.44 -16.39
C LYS A 40 17.98 7.08 -16.75
N PRO A 41 17.42 6.92 -17.96
CA PRO A 41 16.85 5.64 -18.36
C PRO A 41 17.92 4.54 -18.53
N PRO A 42 17.55 3.26 -18.38
CA PRO A 42 16.22 2.81 -17.98
C PRO A 42 15.94 3.03 -16.48
N TRP A 43 14.74 3.50 -16.17
CA TRP A 43 14.24 3.72 -14.81
C TRP A 43 13.55 2.47 -14.25
N ILE A 44 13.42 2.44 -12.92
CA ILE A 44 12.46 1.59 -12.22
C ILE A 44 11.17 2.39 -12.06
N LEU A 45 10.04 1.86 -12.53
CA LEU A 45 8.70 2.42 -12.29
C LEU A 45 8.07 1.74 -11.06
N VAL A 46 7.63 2.52 -10.07
CA VAL A 46 6.87 2.03 -8.91
C VAL A 46 5.40 2.36 -9.09
N ASP A 47 4.57 1.33 -9.09
CA ASP A 47 3.12 1.34 -9.34
C ASP A 47 2.70 1.90 -10.71
N THR A 48 1.43 1.68 -11.07
CA THR A 48 0.90 1.91 -12.42
C THR A 48 -0.48 2.58 -12.46
N GLY A 49 -1.01 3.02 -11.32
CA GLY A 49 -2.32 3.66 -11.28
C GLY A 49 -3.48 2.69 -11.52
N GLU A 50 -4.69 3.25 -11.66
CA GLU A 50 -5.97 2.53 -11.83
C GLU A 50 -6.26 2.12 -13.29
N GLY A 51 -5.40 2.47 -14.25
CA GLY A 51 -5.65 2.22 -15.68
C GLY A 51 -6.54 3.26 -16.36
N ARG A 52 -6.51 4.50 -15.86
CA ARG A 52 -7.07 5.67 -16.58
C ARG A 52 -6.32 5.88 -17.89
N THR A 53 -7.05 6.18 -18.95
CA THR A 53 -6.48 6.46 -20.27
C THR A 53 -5.49 7.63 -20.24
N GLU A 54 -5.83 8.66 -19.49
CA GLU A 54 -5.08 9.90 -19.32
C GLU A 54 -3.75 9.66 -18.62
N TYR A 55 -3.65 8.66 -17.73
CA TYR A 55 -2.40 8.33 -17.08
C TYR A 55 -1.33 7.85 -18.07
N ALA A 56 -1.71 7.05 -19.07
CA ALA A 56 -0.76 6.57 -20.08
C ALA A 56 -0.19 7.74 -20.90
N ASP A 57 -1.01 8.75 -21.21
CA ASP A 57 -0.56 9.97 -21.89
C ASP A 57 0.40 10.77 -21.01
N VAL A 58 0.06 11.01 -19.75
CA VAL A 58 0.92 11.75 -18.81
C VAL A 58 2.25 11.01 -18.57
N LEU A 59 2.22 9.68 -18.43
CA LEU A 59 3.44 8.88 -18.26
C LEU A 59 4.32 8.92 -19.52
N ARG A 60 3.73 8.83 -20.72
CA ARG A 60 4.46 8.98 -21.98
C ARG A 60 5.22 10.30 -22.01
N ASP A 61 4.52 11.39 -21.72
CA ASP A 61 5.07 12.73 -21.81
C ASP A 61 6.19 12.92 -20.77
N ALA A 62 5.99 12.42 -19.55
CA ALA A 62 7.03 12.39 -18.51
C ALA A 62 8.28 11.58 -18.94
N LEU A 63 8.11 10.38 -19.50
CA LEU A 63 9.23 9.56 -19.97
C LEU A 63 10.01 10.25 -21.10
N ARG A 64 9.32 10.93 -22.02
CA ARG A 64 9.95 11.70 -23.10
C ARG A 64 10.75 12.88 -22.56
N GLU A 65 10.12 13.69 -21.71
CA GLU A 65 10.75 14.87 -21.11
C GLU A 65 12.00 14.48 -20.31
N GLU A 66 11.88 13.49 -19.42
CA GLU A 66 12.98 13.06 -18.56
C GLU A 66 14.10 12.34 -19.33
N ALA A 67 13.81 11.77 -20.50
CA ALA A 67 14.82 11.19 -21.39
C ALA A 67 15.43 12.23 -22.35
N GLY A 68 14.97 13.48 -22.34
CA GLY A 68 15.38 14.52 -23.29
C GLY A 68 14.97 14.19 -24.74
N LEU A 69 13.85 13.48 -24.92
CA LEU A 69 13.29 13.16 -26.24
C LEU A 69 12.38 14.30 -26.69
N GLU A 70 12.49 14.69 -27.95
CA GLU A 70 11.62 15.72 -28.52
C GLU A 70 10.13 15.26 -28.48
N PRO A 71 9.18 16.16 -28.14
CA PRO A 71 7.77 15.83 -27.91
C PRO A 71 7.07 15.06 -29.05
N GLU A 72 7.55 15.24 -30.27
CA GLU A 72 6.97 14.67 -31.51
C GLU A 72 7.95 13.72 -32.24
N SER A 73 9.06 13.33 -31.60
CA SER A 73 10.00 12.40 -32.22
C SER A 73 9.39 11.00 -32.33
N PRO A 74 9.61 10.26 -33.43
CA PRO A 74 9.19 8.86 -33.56
C PRO A 74 9.99 7.91 -32.64
N ASN A 75 10.83 8.45 -31.75
CA ASN A 75 11.63 7.71 -30.80
C ASN A 75 10.74 6.80 -29.95
N SER A 76 11.13 5.52 -29.93
CA SER A 76 10.44 4.51 -29.14
C SER A 76 10.70 4.72 -27.66
N LEU A 77 9.68 4.47 -26.84
CA LEU A 77 9.81 4.42 -25.38
C LEU A 77 10.37 3.07 -24.89
N ARG A 78 10.62 2.15 -25.84
CA ARG A 78 11.39 0.93 -25.61
C ARG A 78 12.73 1.29 -24.99
N GLY A 79 13.06 0.67 -23.88
CA GLY A 79 14.35 0.85 -23.22
C GLY A 79 14.33 1.89 -22.12
N LEU A 80 13.21 2.57 -21.90
CA LEU A 80 13.15 3.61 -20.87
C LEU A 80 12.81 3.05 -19.48
N ILE A 81 12.20 1.86 -19.39
CA ILE A 81 11.89 1.21 -18.11
C ILE A 81 12.52 -0.18 -18.07
N SER A 82 13.33 -0.45 -17.04
CA SER A 82 13.92 -1.79 -16.82
C SER A 82 13.04 -2.67 -15.94
N ASP A 83 12.36 -2.06 -14.98
CA ASP A 83 11.63 -2.75 -13.93
C ASP A 83 10.34 -2.00 -13.60
N ILE A 84 9.27 -2.75 -13.36
CA ILE A 84 8.01 -2.22 -12.83
C ILE A 84 7.74 -2.94 -11.52
N VAL A 85 7.65 -2.20 -10.41
CA VAL A 85 7.39 -2.74 -9.08
C VAL A 85 5.96 -2.42 -8.67
N ILE A 86 5.17 -3.46 -8.40
CA ILE A 86 3.80 -3.32 -7.87
C ILE A 86 3.82 -3.50 -6.36
N THR A 87 3.47 -2.45 -5.62
CA THR A 87 3.63 -2.40 -4.16
C THR A 87 2.66 -3.31 -3.43
N HIS A 88 1.44 -3.48 -3.93
CA HIS A 88 0.43 -4.35 -3.34
C HIS A 88 -0.73 -4.68 -4.29
N ARG A 89 -1.77 -5.37 -3.82
CA ARG A 89 -2.84 -5.93 -4.65
C ARG A 89 -3.98 -4.97 -5.03
N HIS A 90 -4.05 -3.75 -4.51
CA HIS A 90 -5.16 -2.88 -4.85
C HIS A 90 -5.08 -2.36 -6.29
N HIS A 91 -6.25 -2.26 -6.91
CA HIS A 91 -6.39 -2.00 -8.34
C HIS A 91 -5.76 -0.68 -8.78
N ASP A 92 -5.80 0.34 -7.94
CA ASP A 92 -5.21 1.65 -8.20
C ASP A 92 -3.68 1.69 -8.18
N HIS A 93 -3.01 0.56 -7.90
CA HIS A 93 -1.56 0.42 -8.00
C HIS A 93 -1.12 -0.46 -9.18
N HIS A 94 -1.97 -1.36 -9.65
CA HIS A 94 -1.63 -2.33 -10.70
C HIS A 94 -2.52 -2.25 -11.95
N GLY A 95 -3.62 -1.50 -11.91
CA GLY A 95 -4.66 -1.47 -12.93
C GLY A 95 -4.18 -0.88 -14.26
N GLY A 96 -3.22 0.05 -14.22
CA GLY A 96 -2.62 0.62 -15.43
C GLY A 96 -1.49 -0.20 -16.03
N LEU A 97 -1.10 -1.33 -15.42
CA LEU A 97 -0.01 -2.14 -15.94
C LEU A 97 -0.19 -2.55 -17.42
N PRO A 98 -1.38 -2.99 -17.90
CA PRO A 98 -1.57 -3.29 -19.32
C PRO A 98 -1.35 -2.09 -20.27
N SER A 99 -1.81 -0.90 -19.90
CA SER A 99 -1.64 0.30 -20.74
C SER A 99 -0.20 0.79 -20.73
N VAL A 100 0.49 0.71 -19.58
CA VAL A 100 1.94 0.99 -19.48
C VAL A 100 2.75 0.02 -20.36
N LEU A 101 2.46 -1.28 -20.31
CA LEU A 101 3.14 -2.26 -21.14
C LEU A 101 2.91 -2.02 -22.64
N HIS A 102 1.68 -1.70 -23.04
CA HIS A 102 1.37 -1.34 -24.41
C HIS A 102 2.13 -0.08 -24.86
N LEU A 103 2.18 0.95 -24.01
CA LEU A 103 2.93 2.18 -24.24
C LEU A 103 4.42 1.91 -24.47
N LEU A 104 5.04 1.07 -23.64
CA LEU A 104 6.47 0.74 -23.74
C LEU A 104 6.80 -0.13 -24.95
N GLN A 105 5.82 -0.83 -25.52
CA GLN A 105 6.01 -1.71 -26.68
C GLN A 105 5.75 -1.02 -28.00
N ASN A 106 4.86 -0.01 -28.02
CA ASN A 106 4.50 0.72 -29.22
C ASN A 106 5.68 1.56 -29.74
N SER A 107 6.20 1.14 -30.88
CA SER A 107 7.00 1.98 -31.78
C SER A 107 6.01 2.56 -32.80
N GLU A 108 5.73 3.86 -32.74
CA GLU A 108 4.82 4.53 -33.69
C GLU A 108 5.26 4.37 -35.16
N HIS A 109 6.51 3.97 -35.40
CA HIS A 109 6.98 3.52 -36.71
C HIS A 109 7.52 2.08 -36.69
N GLN A 110 6.89 1.21 -37.48
CA GLN A 110 7.28 -0.15 -37.86
C GLN A 110 8.60 -0.21 -38.68
N ALA A 111 9.44 0.82 -38.64
CA ALA A 111 10.67 0.90 -39.41
C ALA A 111 11.82 0.24 -38.63
N ALA A 112 11.95 -1.08 -38.80
CA ALA A 112 13.21 -1.84 -38.80
C ALA A 112 14.32 -1.44 -37.81
N ILE A 113 13.99 -1.06 -36.57
CA ILE A 113 14.94 -1.18 -35.47
C ILE A 113 15.02 -2.68 -35.20
N SER A 114 16.21 -3.26 -35.29
CA SER A 114 16.45 -4.67 -35.00
C SER A 114 15.75 -5.04 -33.69
N ASN A 115 14.95 -6.11 -33.71
CA ASN A 115 14.33 -6.71 -32.51
C ASN A 115 15.37 -7.21 -31.46
N ALA A 116 16.65 -6.86 -31.60
CA ALA A 116 17.78 -7.45 -30.89
C ALA A 116 18.29 -6.62 -29.69
N ASP A 117 18.00 -5.32 -29.62
CA ASP A 117 18.70 -4.41 -28.67
C ASP A 117 17.86 -3.94 -27.48
N HIS A 118 16.60 -4.36 -27.34
CA HIS A 118 15.78 -3.95 -26.20
C HIS A 118 15.16 -5.12 -25.43
N THR A 119 15.43 -5.15 -24.13
CA THR A 119 14.86 -6.10 -23.18
C THR A 119 13.60 -5.50 -22.53
N PRO A 120 12.40 -6.10 -22.69
CA PRO A 120 11.17 -5.64 -22.02
C PRO A 120 11.34 -5.49 -20.51
N PRO A 121 10.49 -4.75 -19.79
CA PRO A 121 10.65 -4.59 -18.35
C PRO A 121 10.42 -5.91 -17.59
N ARG A 122 11.11 -6.08 -16.47
CA ARG A 122 10.76 -7.10 -15.46
C ARG A 122 9.62 -6.58 -14.59
N LEU A 123 8.66 -7.44 -14.30
CA LEU A 123 7.55 -7.11 -13.42
C LEU A 123 7.81 -7.71 -12.05
N HIS A 124 7.73 -6.92 -10.99
CA HIS A 124 8.01 -7.36 -9.64
C HIS A 124 6.80 -7.19 -8.74
N LYS A 125 6.56 -8.19 -7.89
CA LYS A 125 5.50 -8.14 -6.89
C LYS A 125 5.86 -9.05 -5.71
N PHE A 126 5.56 -8.62 -4.50
CA PHE A 126 5.70 -9.50 -3.34
C PHE A 126 4.61 -10.58 -3.36
N PRO A 127 4.95 -11.86 -3.17
CA PRO A 127 3.99 -12.93 -3.27
C PRO A 127 2.90 -12.82 -2.18
N LEU A 128 1.64 -12.95 -2.58
CA LEU A 128 0.52 -13.10 -1.67
C LEU A 128 0.67 -14.42 -0.89
N PRO A 129 0.37 -14.44 0.42
CA PRO A 129 0.36 -15.68 1.18
C PRO A 129 -0.51 -16.74 0.48
N LYS A 130 0.02 -17.96 0.34
CA LYS A 130 -0.77 -19.09 -0.18
C LYS A 130 -2.05 -19.21 0.66
N LYS A 131 -3.19 -19.44 0.02
CA LYS A 131 -4.48 -19.75 0.68
C LYS A 131 -4.35 -21.07 1.47
N HIS A 132 -3.67 -21.04 2.61
CA HIS A 132 -3.71 -22.10 3.61
C HIS A 132 -4.47 -21.56 4.81
N ALA A 133 -5.54 -22.30 5.13
CA ALA A 133 -6.45 -22.05 6.23
C ALA A 133 -5.68 -21.94 7.55
N ASP A 134 -5.71 -20.76 8.17
CA ASP A 134 -5.63 -20.71 9.61
C ASP A 134 -7.06 -20.68 10.18
N PRO A 135 -7.63 -21.83 10.55
CA PRO A 135 -8.94 -21.89 11.20
C PRO A 135 -8.93 -21.26 12.61
N ALA A 136 -7.76 -20.95 13.20
CA ALA A 136 -7.67 -20.39 14.55
C ALA A 136 -7.94 -18.88 14.61
N SER A 137 -7.75 -18.15 13.51
CA SER A 137 -8.05 -16.70 13.48
C SER A 137 -9.56 -16.42 13.55
N GLY A 138 -10.42 -17.37 13.17
CA GLY A 138 -11.88 -17.31 13.30
C GLY A 138 -12.58 -16.14 12.61
N PHE A 139 -11.80 -15.22 12.04
CA PHE A 139 -12.27 -14.05 11.35
C PHE A 139 -12.27 -14.39 9.87
N VAL A 140 -13.44 -14.23 9.24
CA VAL A 140 -13.50 -14.09 7.79
C VAL A 140 -12.59 -12.90 7.49
N ARG A 141 -11.34 -13.18 7.07
CA ARG A 141 -10.55 -12.22 6.29
C ARG A 141 -11.57 -11.70 5.30
N LEU A 142 -11.91 -10.42 5.36
CA LEU A 142 -12.70 -9.79 4.32
C LEU A 142 -11.84 -9.93 3.08
N SER A 143 -11.94 -11.09 2.42
CA SER A 143 -11.49 -11.32 1.09
C SER A 143 -12.36 -10.36 0.31
N THR A 144 -11.82 -9.19 0.07
CA THR A 144 -12.32 -8.25 -0.91
C THR A 144 -12.40 -9.05 -2.20
N SER A 145 -13.58 -9.61 -2.48
CA SER A 145 -13.84 -10.36 -3.71
C SER A 145 -13.44 -9.54 -4.93
N GLU A 146 -13.49 -8.21 -4.81
CA GLU A 146 -13.04 -7.25 -5.82
C GLU A 146 -11.52 -7.29 -6.11
N SER A 147 -10.64 -7.44 -5.11
CA SER A 147 -9.18 -7.52 -5.35
C SER A 147 -8.77 -8.88 -5.92
N ASP A 148 -9.45 -9.95 -5.50
CA ASP A 148 -9.25 -11.29 -6.09
C ASP A 148 -9.69 -11.29 -7.58
N THR A 149 -10.77 -10.57 -7.93
CA THR A 149 -11.19 -10.41 -9.33
C THR A 149 -10.26 -9.50 -10.14
N SER A 150 -9.77 -8.38 -9.59
CA SER A 150 -8.90 -7.45 -10.35
C SER A 150 -7.56 -8.08 -10.70
N LEU A 151 -6.95 -8.81 -9.78
CA LEU A 151 -5.71 -9.56 -10.05
C LEU A 151 -5.96 -10.72 -11.02
N GLN A 152 -7.13 -11.35 -10.98
CA GLN A 152 -7.49 -12.38 -11.97
C GLN A 152 -7.64 -11.78 -13.38
N THR A 153 -8.32 -10.65 -13.53
CA THR A 153 -8.42 -9.95 -14.82
C THR A 153 -7.04 -9.51 -15.33
N LEU A 154 -6.16 -9.03 -14.44
CA LEU A 154 -4.78 -8.72 -14.80
C LEU A 154 -4.03 -9.98 -15.27
N HIS A 155 -4.20 -11.11 -14.58
CA HIS A 155 -3.59 -12.38 -14.95
C HIS A 155 -3.95 -12.81 -16.37
N GLU A 156 -5.23 -12.78 -16.72
CA GLU A 156 -5.71 -13.13 -18.07
C GLU A 156 -5.13 -12.18 -19.13
N THR A 157 -5.05 -10.88 -18.81
CA THR A 157 -4.50 -9.87 -19.72
C THR A 157 -3.00 -10.09 -19.98
N LEU A 158 -2.21 -10.33 -18.92
CA LEU A 158 -0.76 -10.51 -19.04
C LEU A 158 -0.40 -11.82 -19.76
N LEU A 159 -1.15 -12.91 -19.53
CA LEU A 159 -0.94 -14.16 -20.26
C LEU A 159 -1.22 -14.02 -21.76
N GLY A 160 -2.09 -13.08 -22.16
CA GLY A 160 -2.32 -12.74 -23.57
C GLY A 160 -1.20 -11.93 -24.23
N GLN A 161 -0.22 -11.42 -23.46
CA GLN A 161 0.81 -10.48 -23.95
C GLN A 161 2.25 -10.80 -23.46
N PRO A 162 2.75 -12.04 -23.58
CA PRO A 162 4.04 -12.44 -23.00
C PRO A 162 5.27 -11.74 -23.61
N ALA A 163 5.14 -11.16 -24.82
CA ALA A 163 6.22 -10.40 -25.44
C ALA A 163 6.45 -9.02 -24.79
N HIS A 164 5.52 -8.56 -23.95
CA HIS A 164 5.56 -7.20 -23.40
C HIS A 164 6.42 -7.06 -22.14
N TYR A 165 6.82 -8.17 -21.51
CA TYR A 165 7.58 -8.21 -20.27
C TYR A 165 8.56 -9.39 -20.25
N GLN A 166 9.54 -9.34 -19.35
CA GLN A 166 10.44 -10.46 -19.09
C GLN A 166 9.81 -11.46 -18.12
N THR A 167 9.61 -12.70 -18.58
CA THR A 167 9.16 -13.79 -17.70
C THR A 167 10.26 -14.15 -16.69
N PRO A 168 9.90 -14.48 -15.44
CA PRO A 168 10.84 -14.98 -14.46
C PRO A 168 11.42 -16.36 -14.86
N PRO A 169 12.59 -16.77 -14.32
CA PRO A 169 13.12 -18.11 -14.55
C PRO A 169 12.17 -19.19 -14.03
N ASP A 170 11.94 -20.25 -14.79
CA ASP A 170 11.01 -21.33 -14.42
C ASP A 170 11.31 -21.94 -13.04
N GLY A 171 10.30 -21.99 -12.16
CA GLY A 171 10.22 -23.03 -11.13
C GLY A 171 9.92 -22.65 -9.68
N GLN A 172 9.72 -21.39 -9.29
CA GLN A 172 9.44 -21.05 -7.88
C GLN A 172 8.49 -19.88 -7.61
N GLN A 173 8.03 -19.16 -8.63
CA GLN A 173 7.22 -17.95 -8.46
C GLN A 173 5.74 -18.26 -8.25
N GLN A 174 5.03 -17.35 -7.57
CA GLN A 174 3.57 -17.46 -7.42
C GLN A 174 2.82 -17.25 -8.74
N HIS A 175 3.33 -16.36 -9.60
CA HIS A 175 2.75 -16.04 -10.91
C HIS A 175 3.77 -16.22 -12.03
N PRO A 176 3.35 -16.64 -13.24
CA PRO A 176 4.27 -16.90 -14.35
C PRO A 176 4.87 -15.64 -15.00
N TYR A 177 4.49 -14.44 -14.53
CA TYR A 177 4.91 -13.15 -15.09
C TYR A 177 5.52 -12.20 -14.07
N PHE A 178 5.35 -12.44 -12.77
CA PHE A 178 6.00 -11.64 -11.72
C PHE A 178 7.28 -12.32 -11.25
N HIS A 179 8.33 -11.53 -11.13
CA HIS A 179 9.50 -11.84 -10.32
C HIS A 179 9.09 -11.59 -8.87
N ASP A 180 9.01 -12.66 -8.08
CA ASP A 180 8.61 -12.57 -6.67
C ASP A 180 9.63 -11.72 -5.91
N LEU A 181 9.13 -10.74 -5.17
CA LEU A 181 9.95 -9.93 -4.27
C LEU A 181 10.20 -10.65 -2.95
N GLU A 182 11.36 -10.40 -2.35
CA GLU A 182 11.72 -10.92 -1.03
C GLU A 182 12.06 -9.80 -0.04
N GLU A 183 11.84 -10.03 1.25
CA GLU A 183 12.26 -9.11 2.31
C GLU A 183 13.76 -8.85 2.23
N GLY A 184 14.16 -7.58 2.23
CA GLY A 184 15.56 -7.18 2.16
C GLY A 184 16.21 -7.31 0.77
N GLN A 185 15.49 -7.81 -0.23
CA GLN A 185 15.97 -7.83 -1.62
C GLN A 185 16.35 -6.42 -2.06
N THR A 186 17.40 -6.32 -2.87
CA THR A 186 17.85 -5.06 -3.44
C THR A 186 17.60 -5.05 -4.95
N LEU A 187 16.94 -4.00 -5.43
CA LEU A 187 16.77 -3.67 -6.85
C LEU A 187 17.64 -2.45 -7.15
N GLN A 188 18.47 -2.53 -8.18
CA GLN A 188 19.31 -1.41 -8.63
C GLN A 188 18.92 -1.00 -10.05
N THR A 189 18.93 0.30 -10.31
CA THR A 189 18.85 0.79 -11.69
C THR A 189 20.05 0.28 -12.48
N ILE A 190 19.87 0.10 -13.80
CA ILE A 190 20.93 -0.47 -14.66
C ILE A 190 22.21 0.38 -14.64
N ASP A 191 22.07 1.70 -14.48
CA ASP A 191 23.18 2.63 -14.39
C ASP A 191 23.83 2.72 -13.00
N GLY A 192 23.27 2.03 -11.99
CA GLY A 192 23.73 2.04 -10.61
C GLY A 192 23.47 3.36 -9.87
N SER A 193 22.64 4.26 -10.40
CA SER A 193 22.34 5.56 -9.77
C SER A 193 21.38 5.48 -8.59
N ALA A 194 20.54 4.44 -8.52
CA ALA A 194 19.59 4.24 -7.43
C ALA A 194 19.53 2.78 -6.99
N THR A 195 19.42 2.60 -5.68
CA THR A 195 19.33 1.31 -5.00
C THR A 195 18.08 1.30 -4.11
N LEU A 196 17.11 0.45 -4.45
CA LEU A 196 15.89 0.22 -3.69
C LEU A 196 16.01 -1.07 -2.89
N LYS A 197 15.88 -0.99 -1.56
CA LYS A 197 15.75 -2.14 -0.69
C LYS A 197 14.28 -2.42 -0.38
N VAL A 198 13.83 -3.64 -0.64
CA VAL A 198 12.46 -4.09 -0.37
C VAL A 198 12.28 -4.30 1.13
N ILE A 199 11.18 -3.76 1.67
CA ILE A 199 10.74 -3.97 3.04
C ILE A 199 9.30 -4.47 2.98
N HIS A 200 9.07 -5.70 3.41
CA HIS A 200 7.73 -6.25 3.56
C HIS A 200 7.02 -5.53 4.70
N THR A 201 5.96 -4.81 4.37
CA THR A 201 5.16 -3.99 5.30
C THR A 201 3.70 -4.42 5.26
N PRO A 202 3.39 -5.69 5.62
CA PRO A 202 2.03 -6.19 5.59
C PRO A 202 1.13 -5.47 6.61
N GLY A 203 -0.18 -5.63 6.44
CA GLY A 203 -1.19 -5.13 7.36
C GLY A 203 -2.19 -4.22 6.66
N HIS A 204 -1.72 -3.34 5.76
CA HIS A 204 -2.61 -2.70 4.78
C HIS A 204 -3.23 -3.77 3.88
N THR A 205 -2.36 -4.51 3.18
CA THR A 205 -2.66 -5.82 2.60
C THR A 205 -1.55 -6.80 2.98
N ALA A 206 -1.75 -8.09 2.76
CA ALA A 206 -0.77 -9.11 3.12
C ALA A 206 0.51 -9.08 2.24
N ASP A 207 0.41 -8.56 1.02
CA ASP A 207 1.49 -8.44 0.03
C ASP A 207 2.08 -7.02 -0.04
N SER A 208 1.71 -6.12 0.88
CA SER A 208 2.20 -4.74 0.89
C SER A 208 3.71 -4.68 1.11
N VAL A 209 4.41 -3.94 0.24
CA VAL A 209 5.83 -3.58 0.41
C VAL A 209 6.03 -2.07 0.44
N SER A 210 7.02 -1.65 1.21
CA SER A 210 7.66 -0.34 1.13
C SER A 210 9.06 -0.50 0.53
N LEU A 211 9.56 0.54 -0.13
CA LEU A 211 10.88 0.52 -0.76
C LEU A 211 11.77 1.60 -0.15
N TYR A 212 12.95 1.23 0.32
CA TYR A 212 13.92 2.18 0.85
C TYR A 212 14.95 2.55 -0.21
N LEU A 213 14.95 3.81 -0.62
CA LEU A 213 15.95 4.37 -1.53
C LEU A 213 17.19 4.76 -0.75
N VAL A 214 18.27 4.01 -0.95
CA VAL A 214 19.50 4.11 -0.16
C VAL A 214 20.16 5.48 -0.33
N GLU A 215 20.23 5.98 -1.55
CA GLU A 215 20.95 7.21 -1.91
C GLU A 215 20.28 8.46 -1.33
N GLU A 216 18.95 8.47 -1.20
CA GLU A 216 18.19 9.59 -0.61
C GLU A 216 17.74 9.35 0.83
N ARG A 217 17.99 8.14 1.37
CA ARG A 217 17.51 7.70 2.69
C ARG A 217 16.00 7.89 2.86
N ALA A 218 15.26 7.66 1.79
CA ALA A 218 13.84 7.93 1.70
C ALA A 218 13.03 6.63 1.57
N LEU A 219 11.79 6.63 2.06
CA LEU A 219 10.87 5.50 1.94
C LEU A 219 9.76 5.78 0.93
N PHE A 220 9.57 4.88 -0.02
CA PHE A 220 8.31 4.74 -0.73
C PHE A 220 7.37 3.89 0.11
N THR A 221 6.26 4.46 0.58
CA THR A 221 5.42 3.82 1.61
C THR A 221 4.11 3.24 1.08
N ALA A 222 3.83 3.45 -0.21
CA ALA A 222 2.57 3.08 -0.84
C ALA A 222 1.38 3.46 0.08
N ASP A 223 0.51 2.51 0.37
CA ASP A 223 -0.66 2.70 1.23
C ASP A 223 -0.42 2.36 2.69
N THR A 224 0.80 1.98 3.06
CA THR A 224 1.13 1.75 4.47
C THR A 224 1.11 3.07 5.24
N VAL A 225 1.62 4.14 4.65
CA VAL A 225 1.65 5.51 5.20
C VAL A 225 1.33 6.50 4.08
N LEU A 226 0.39 7.41 4.31
CA LEU A 226 -0.11 8.36 3.30
C LEU A 226 0.43 9.76 3.56
N GLY A 227 0.46 10.59 2.51
CA GLY A 227 0.85 12.00 2.62
C GLY A 227 -0.22 12.88 3.26
N HIS A 228 -1.45 12.39 3.36
CA HIS A 228 -2.54 13.08 4.04
C HIS A 228 -3.51 12.07 4.67
N GLY A 229 -4.07 12.42 5.82
CA GLY A 229 -5.03 11.57 6.52
C GLY A 229 -4.38 10.31 7.11
N THR A 230 -5.11 9.19 7.08
CA THR A 230 -4.65 7.91 7.63
C THR A 230 -5.00 6.76 6.68
N ALA A 231 -4.19 5.71 6.65
CA ALA A 231 -4.45 4.52 5.85
C ALA A 231 -5.54 3.61 6.46
N VAL A 232 -6.15 2.79 5.60
CA VAL A 232 -6.98 1.62 5.96
C VAL A 232 -6.07 0.38 6.07
N PHE A 233 -6.49 -0.64 6.81
CA PHE A 233 -5.73 -1.88 6.97
C PHE A 233 -6.64 -3.07 7.23
N GLU A 234 -6.16 -4.26 6.85
CA GLU A 234 -6.83 -5.55 7.02
C GLU A 234 -6.46 -6.21 8.36
N ASP A 235 -5.27 -5.93 8.87
CA ASP A 235 -4.74 -6.51 10.11
C ASP A 235 -3.95 -5.45 10.90
N LEU A 236 -4.50 -5.02 12.03
CA LEU A 236 -3.90 -3.97 12.85
C LEU A 236 -2.61 -4.42 13.55
N ALA A 237 -2.53 -5.66 14.03
CA ALA A 237 -1.37 -6.14 14.77
C ALA A 237 -0.14 -6.22 13.87
N VAL A 238 -0.35 -6.76 12.67
CA VAL A 238 0.66 -6.84 11.62
C VAL A 238 1.00 -5.44 11.11
N TYR A 239 0.00 -4.60 10.85
CA TYR A 239 0.22 -3.21 10.42
C TYR A 239 1.05 -2.39 11.41
N MET A 240 0.77 -2.49 12.72
CA MET A 240 1.56 -1.82 13.76
C MET A 240 3.00 -2.32 13.83
N SER A 241 3.22 -3.61 13.57
CA SER A 241 4.56 -4.19 13.49
C SER A 241 5.32 -3.64 12.27
N SER A 242 4.65 -3.50 11.13
CA SER A 242 5.19 -2.87 9.92
C SER A 242 5.55 -1.40 10.13
N LEU A 243 4.68 -0.61 10.77
CA LEU A 243 4.98 0.80 11.09
C LEU A 243 6.22 0.95 11.98
N ARG A 244 6.37 0.09 13.00
CA ARG A 244 7.57 0.10 13.84
C ARG A 244 8.83 -0.25 13.03
N ARG A 245 8.77 -1.28 12.19
CA ARG A 245 9.88 -1.65 11.29
C ARG A 245 10.26 -0.51 10.35
N MET A 246 9.28 0.17 9.75
CA MET A 246 9.51 1.33 8.88
C MET A 246 10.16 2.48 9.62
N LYS A 247 9.77 2.74 10.88
CA LYS A 247 10.46 3.74 11.72
C LYS A 247 11.92 3.37 11.96
N ASP A 248 12.18 2.07 12.09
CA ASP A 248 13.48 1.55 12.49
C ASP A 248 14.49 1.52 11.35
N VAL A 249 14.07 1.67 10.08
CA VAL A 249 14.97 1.70 8.92
C VAL A 249 16.01 2.83 8.98
N TRP A 250 15.71 3.87 9.76
CA TRP A 250 16.58 5.02 9.95
C TRP A 250 17.43 4.92 11.23
N GLN A 251 17.38 3.82 12.00
CA GLN A 251 18.07 3.69 13.30
C GLN A 251 19.58 3.52 13.19
N ASP A 252 20.09 2.90 12.11
CA ASP A 252 21.53 2.72 11.87
C ASP A 252 22.26 4.04 11.56
N MET A 253 21.54 5.16 11.58
CA MET A 253 22.16 6.47 11.45
C MET A 253 22.87 6.85 12.74
N GLU A 254 24.17 7.15 12.60
CA GLU A 254 24.90 7.95 13.57
C GLU A 254 24.03 9.18 13.91
N ARG A 255 23.77 9.43 15.22
CA ARG A 255 22.88 10.51 15.73
C ARG A 255 23.30 11.93 15.29
N THR A 256 24.27 12.03 14.38
CA THR A 256 24.93 13.23 13.87
C THR A 256 24.29 13.76 12.58
N THR A 257 23.42 13.02 11.89
CA THR A 257 22.67 13.54 10.73
C THR A 257 21.21 13.80 11.09
N ASP A 258 20.83 15.08 11.17
CA ASP A 258 19.45 15.60 11.35
C ASP A 258 18.51 15.32 10.16
N ALA A 259 18.77 14.27 9.37
CA ALA A 259 17.95 13.95 8.19
C ALA A 259 16.59 13.38 8.65
N PRO A 260 15.46 14.04 8.33
CA PRO A 260 14.15 13.73 8.90
C PRO A 260 13.49 12.46 8.31
N GLY A 261 14.14 11.79 7.35
CA GLY A 261 13.68 10.53 6.75
C GLY A 261 12.47 10.75 5.85
N ARG A 262 12.69 11.24 4.63
CA ARG A 262 11.62 11.59 3.69
C ARG A 262 10.77 10.39 3.31
N VAL A 263 9.47 10.63 3.12
CA VAL A 263 8.48 9.64 2.67
C VAL A 263 7.81 10.07 1.36
N TYR A 264 7.76 9.13 0.43
CA TYR A 264 7.07 9.18 -0.86
C TYR A 264 5.84 8.24 -0.82
N PRO A 265 4.65 8.75 -0.48
CA PRO A 265 3.48 7.90 -0.25
C PRO A 265 2.79 7.46 -1.55
N GLY A 266 1.96 6.42 -1.49
CA GLY A 266 1.08 6.02 -2.60
C GLY A 266 0.04 7.08 -2.95
N HIS A 267 -0.40 7.85 -1.95
CA HIS A 267 -1.33 8.97 -2.13
C HIS A 267 -0.95 10.17 -1.27
N GLY A 268 -1.22 11.37 -1.79
CA GLY A 268 -0.96 12.64 -1.11
C GLY A 268 0.44 13.19 -1.36
N ALA A 269 0.76 14.30 -0.69
CA ALA A 269 2.02 15.01 -0.88
C ALA A 269 3.22 14.25 -0.25
N VAL A 270 4.42 14.56 -0.73
CA VAL A 270 5.68 14.13 -0.10
C VAL A 270 5.71 14.65 1.34
N VAL A 271 6.23 13.83 2.26
CA VAL A 271 6.44 14.26 3.65
C VAL A 271 7.92 14.20 3.98
N GLU A 272 8.51 15.36 4.25
CA GLU A 272 9.95 15.47 4.55
C GLU A 272 10.32 14.79 5.87
N ASP A 273 9.46 14.92 6.90
CA ASP A 273 9.64 14.27 8.20
C ASP A 273 8.76 13.02 8.33
N GLY A 274 9.20 11.97 7.64
CA GLY A 274 8.55 10.67 7.68
C GLY A 274 8.65 10.00 9.04
N ARG A 275 9.71 10.24 9.81
CA ARG A 275 9.85 9.72 11.17
C ARG A 275 8.72 10.20 12.08
N VAL A 276 8.49 11.51 12.13
CA VAL A 276 7.41 12.10 12.91
C VAL A 276 6.04 11.66 12.39
N LEU A 277 5.88 11.53 11.06
CA LEU A 277 4.63 11.03 10.48
C LEU A 277 4.30 9.60 10.93
N ILE A 278 5.27 8.69 10.86
CA ILE A 278 5.09 7.29 11.26
C ILE A 278 4.84 7.18 12.76
N GLU A 279 5.52 7.98 13.59
CA GLU A 279 5.25 8.05 15.02
C GLU A 279 3.82 8.52 15.32
N LYS A 280 3.32 9.53 14.58
CA LYS A 280 1.92 9.96 14.68
C LYS A 280 0.95 8.85 14.31
N TYR A 281 1.25 8.07 13.27
CA TYR A 281 0.45 6.90 12.89
C TYR A 281 0.39 5.87 14.03
N ILE A 282 1.54 5.50 14.58
CA ILE A 282 1.64 4.55 15.70
C ILE A 282 0.86 5.07 16.92
N ALA A 283 1.10 6.32 17.31
CA ALA A 283 0.47 6.94 18.47
C ALA A 283 -1.06 7.02 18.32
N HIS A 284 -1.54 7.40 17.12
CA HIS A 284 -2.98 7.48 16.86
C HIS A 284 -3.68 6.12 17.01
N ARG A 285 -3.05 5.03 16.56
CA ARG A 285 -3.63 3.69 16.72
C ARG A 285 -3.54 3.20 18.16
N GLN A 286 -2.43 3.44 18.84
CA GLN A 286 -2.30 3.06 20.25
C GLN A 286 -3.32 3.81 21.12
N GLN A 287 -3.50 5.11 20.89
CA GLN A 287 -4.52 5.89 21.61
C GLN A 287 -5.92 5.29 21.42
N ARG A 288 -6.28 4.91 20.19
CA ARG A 288 -7.59 4.31 19.93
C ARG A 288 -7.77 2.95 20.62
N GLU A 289 -6.71 2.14 20.65
CA GLU A 289 -6.70 0.88 21.37
C GLU A 289 -6.91 1.09 22.87
N ASP A 290 -6.18 2.05 23.45
CA ASP A 290 -6.27 2.38 24.88
C ASP A 290 -7.68 2.89 25.23
N GLU A 291 -8.30 3.73 24.40
CA GLU A 291 -9.69 4.20 24.55
C GLU A 291 -10.69 3.03 24.56
N ILE A 292 -10.54 2.09 23.61
CA ILE A 292 -11.40 0.90 23.53
C ILE A 292 -11.21 0.03 24.78
N PHE A 293 -9.97 -0.24 25.16
CA PHE A 293 -9.69 -1.10 26.31
C PHE A 293 -10.18 -0.49 27.62
N GLN A 294 -9.95 0.81 27.84
CA GLN A 294 -10.48 1.54 28.99
C GLN A 294 -12.01 1.52 29.05
N LEU A 295 -12.67 1.63 27.90
CA LEU A 295 -14.12 1.53 27.83
C LEU A 295 -14.63 0.16 28.28
N LEU A 296 -14.01 -0.92 27.80
CA LEU A 296 -14.37 -2.28 28.18
C LEU A 296 -14.15 -2.56 29.68
N CYS A 297 -13.11 -1.97 30.28
CA CYS A 297 -12.87 -2.03 31.72
C CYS A 297 -13.83 -1.17 32.55
N SER A 298 -14.61 -0.28 31.93
CA SER A 298 -15.45 0.67 32.67
C SER A 298 -16.71 0.01 33.24
N SER A 299 -17.08 0.41 34.46
CA SER A 299 -18.28 -0.11 35.15
C SER A 299 -19.60 0.46 34.61
N ARG A 300 -19.55 1.51 33.76
CA ARG A 300 -20.71 2.18 33.15
C ARG A 300 -21.19 1.42 31.92
N PHE A 301 -22.08 0.46 32.16
CA PHE A 301 -22.79 -0.25 31.12
C PHE A 301 -24.08 0.51 30.75
N PRO A 302 -24.36 0.81 29.46
CA PRO A 302 -25.62 1.45 29.08
C PRO A 302 -26.80 0.47 29.23
N GLY A 303 -27.77 0.78 30.09
CA GLY A 303 -29.11 0.19 30.04
C GLY A 303 -29.43 -0.98 30.99
N THR A 304 -28.64 -1.26 32.02
CA THR A 304 -28.99 -2.26 33.05
C THR A 304 -28.98 -1.65 34.46
N GLU A 305 -30.17 -1.55 35.07
CA GLU A 305 -30.35 -1.24 36.50
C GLU A 305 -30.02 -2.46 37.41
N ALA A 306 -29.72 -3.62 36.82
CA ALA A 306 -29.40 -4.85 37.53
C ALA A 306 -27.88 -5.05 37.67
N GLU A 307 -27.46 -5.49 38.85
CA GLU A 307 -26.09 -5.90 39.18
C GLU A 307 -25.66 -7.12 38.34
N VAL A 308 -25.23 -6.88 37.10
CA VAL A 308 -24.45 -7.87 36.34
C VAL A 308 -23.07 -7.96 36.98
N ARG A 309 -22.61 -9.17 37.32
CA ARG A 309 -21.26 -9.40 37.84
C ARG A 309 -20.24 -8.77 36.87
N GLU A 310 -19.27 -8.04 37.40
CA GLU A 310 -18.25 -7.35 36.61
C GLU A 310 -17.52 -8.27 35.62
N SER A 311 -17.39 -9.56 35.96
CA SER A 311 -16.76 -10.62 35.17
C SER A 311 -17.59 -11.15 33.98
N GLU A 312 -18.85 -10.70 33.80
CA GLU A 312 -19.76 -11.19 32.75
C GLU A 312 -20.32 -10.05 31.87
N LYS A 313 -19.87 -8.81 32.04
CA LYS A 313 -20.29 -7.67 31.21
C LYS A 313 -19.62 -7.76 29.83
N SER A 314 -20.40 -8.07 28.80
CA SER A 314 -19.98 -8.06 27.40
C SER A 314 -20.44 -6.77 26.70
N TRP A 315 -19.58 -6.19 25.88
CA TRP A 315 -19.91 -5.03 25.05
C TRP A 315 -20.11 -5.46 23.60
N THR A 316 -21.18 -5.00 22.97
CA THR A 316 -21.31 -5.11 21.51
C THR A 316 -20.45 -4.05 20.82
N VAL A 317 -20.01 -4.35 19.60
CA VAL A 317 -19.29 -3.37 18.76
C VAL A 317 -20.13 -2.11 18.55
N GLU A 318 -21.44 -2.25 18.35
CA GLU A 318 -22.35 -1.11 18.22
C GLU A 318 -22.33 -0.20 19.46
N GLN A 319 -22.31 -0.77 20.67
CA GLN A 319 -22.23 0.00 21.92
C GLN A 319 -20.89 0.74 22.02
N ILE A 320 -19.78 0.06 21.70
CA ILE A 320 -18.44 0.67 21.69
C ILE A 320 -18.41 1.85 20.71
N VAL A 321 -18.90 1.64 19.48
CA VAL A 321 -18.93 2.68 18.45
C VAL A 321 -19.79 3.86 18.87
N ARG A 322 -21.00 3.62 19.39
CA ARG A 322 -21.90 4.67 19.87
C ARG A 322 -21.26 5.55 20.93
N GLN A 323 -20.46 4.97 21.82
CA GLN A 323 -19.83 5.70 22.90
C GLN A 323 -18.57 6.45 22.46
N LEU A 324 -17.67 5.80 21.72
CA LEU A 324 -16.40 6.40 21.30
C LEU A 324 -16.53 7.38 20.13
N TYR A 325 -17.55 7.20 19.28
CA TYR A 325 -17.76 7.99 18.07
C TYR A 325 -19.03 8.86 18.14
N ALA A 326 -19.57 9.12 19.34
CA ALA A 326 -20.77 9.92 19.56
C ALA A 326 -20.70 11.33 18.92
N SER A 327 -19.50 11.91 18.82
CA SER A 327 -19.25 13.21 18.19
C SER A 327 -19.19 13.20 16.66
N TYR A 328 -19.22 12.01 16.04
CA TYR A 328 -19.12 11.85 14.59
C TYR A 328 -20.49 11.51 13.97
N PRO A 329 -20.75 11.89 12.71
CA PRO A 329 -21.99 11.54 12.01
C PRO A 329 -22.27 10.03 12.01
N PRO A 330 -23.51 9.58 12.27
CA PRO A 330 -23.88 8.16 12.28
C PRO A 330 -23.56 7.41 10.98
N SER A 331 -23.50 8.11 9.85
CA SER A 331 -23.11 7.54 8.55
C SER A 331 -21.67 6.99 8.53
N LEU A 332 -20.80 7.41 9.46
CA LEU A 332 -19.43 6.92 9.60
C LEU A 332 -19.30 5.72 10.55
N TRP A 333 -20.36 5.40 11.31
CA TRP A 333 -20.31 4.38 12.34
C TRP A 333 -20.06 2.96 11.81
N PRO A 334 -20.58 2.54 10.64
CA PRO A 334 -20.23 1.24 10.08
C PRO A 334 -18.72 1.07 9.83
N ALA A 335 -18.07 2.10 9.29
CA ALA A 335 -16.62 2.10 9.06
C ALA A 335 -15.84 2.12 10.40
N ALA A 336 -16.33 2.90 11.37
CA ALA A 336 -15.74 2.92 12.71
C ALA A 336 -15.84 1.56 13.41
N GLY A 337 -16.97 0.85 13.27
CA GLY A 337 -17.18 -0.49 13.80
C GLY A 337 -16.21 -1.51 13.24
N HIS A 338 -15.91 -1.43 11.94
CA HIS A 338 -14.85 -2.25 11.35
C HIS A 338 -13.48 -1.97 11.99
N GLY A 339 -13.12 -0.70 12.19
CA GLY A 339 -11.88 -0.34 12.89
C GLY A 339 -11.83 -0.85 14.34
N VAL A 340 -12.94 -0.73 15.09
CA VAL A 340 -13.08 -1.24 16.46
C VAL A 340 -12.84 -2.75 16.51
N ILE A 341 -13.40 -3.51 15.56
CA ILE A 341 -13.17 -4.94 15.45
C ILE A 341 -11.69 -5.28 15.29
N LEU A 342 -10.95 -4.55 14.45
CA LEU A 342 -9.52 -4.80 14.24
C LEU A 342 -8.71 -4.58 15.53
N HIS A 343 -9.08 -3.59 16.35
CA HIS A 343 -8.52 -3.40 17.68
C HIS A 343 -8.87 -4.55 18.63
N LEU A 344 -10.12 -5.01 18.65
CA LEU A 344 -10.58 -6.10 19.52
C LEU A 344 -9.90 -7.43 19.17
N VAL A 345 -9.70 -7.72 17.87
CA VAL A 345 -8.96 -8.89 17.40
C VAL A 345 -7.51 -8.84 17.90
N LYS A 346 -6.82 -7.71 17.71
CA LYS A 346 -5.45 -7.53 18.24
C LYS A 346 -5.41 -7.71 19.77
N LEU A 347 -6.32 -7.10 20.51
CA LEU A 347 -6.39 -7.24 21.98
C LEU A 347 -6.67 -8.69 22.42
N LYS A 348 -7.43 -9.45 21.62
CA LYS A 348 -7.68 -10.88 21.86
C LYS A 348 -6.44 -11.72 21.66
N GLU A 349 -5.66 -11.46 20.61
CA GLU A 349 -4.36 -12.11 20.37
C GLU A 349 -3.36 -11.83 21.49
N GLU A 350 -3.43 -10.63 22.08
CA GLU A 350 -2.67 -10.26 23.27
C GLU A 350 -3.21 -10.83 24.59
N GLY A 351 -4.31 -11.60 24.55
CA GLY A 351 -4.93 -12.20 25.73
C GLY A 351 -5.61 -11.21 26.69
N LYS A 352 -5.93 -10.00 26.23
CA LYS A 352 -6.56 -8.95 27.04
C LYS A 352 -8.08 -8.99 27.00
N VAL A 353 -8.66 -9.49 25.91
CA VAL A 353 -10.12 -9.61 25.72
C VAL A 353 -10.48 -10.96 25.12
N ARG A 354 -11.73 -11.40 25.28
CA ARG A 354 -12.30 -12.55 24.56
C ARG A 354 -13.64 -12.21 23.96
N GLN A 355 -13.96 -12.87 22.84
CA GLN A 355 -15.28 -12.83 22.23
C GLN A 355 -16.22 -13.81 22.96
N VAL A 356 -17.48 -13.41 23.21
CA VAL A 356 -18.48 -14.25 23.91
C VAL A 356 -18.99 -15.36 23.01
N ASP A 357 -19.40 -15.02 21.79
CA ASP A 357 -19.91 -15.93 20.78
C ASP A 357 -19.31 -15.58 19.40
N GLY A 358 -18.46 -16.47 18.89
CA GLY A 358 -17.79 -16.30 17.59
C GLY A 358 -18.68 -16.62 16.39
N SER A 359 -19.92 -17.08 16.60
CA SER A 359 -20.84 -17.46 15.52
C SER A 359 -21.63 -16.28 14.93
N ILE A 360 -21.63 -15.13 15.62
CA ILE A 360 -22.33 -13.91 15.17
C ILE A 360 -21.64 -13.33 13.94
N GLN A 361 -22.31 -13.44 12.79
CA GLN A 361 -21.83 -12.91 11.51
C GLN A 361 -21.98 -11.39 11.41
N ASP A 362 -22.96 -10.80 12.10
CA ASP A 362 -23.13 -9.35 12.14
C ASP A 362 -22.07 -8.73 13.06
N LEU A 363 -21.10 -8.05 12.46
CA LEU A 363 -20.00 -7.38 13.17
C LEU A 363 -20.50 -6.44 14.26
N ALA A 364 -21.61 -5.74 14.04
CA ALA A 364 -22.14 -4.76 15.01
C ALA A 364 -22.62 -5.43 16.30
N GLN A 365 -23.10 -6.67 16.21
CA GLN A 365 -23.66 -7.44 17.31
C GLN A 365 -22.63 -8.37 17.97
N GLN A 366 -21.39 -8.42 17.49
CA GLN A 366 -20.34 -9.22 18.12
C GLN A 366 -20.05 -8.70 19.53
N GLU A 367 -20.02 -9.62 20.49
CA GLU A 367 -19.85 -9.32 21.91
C GLU A 367 -18.46 -9.66 22.44
N TRP A 368 -17.90 -8.75 23.24
CA TRP A 368 -16.53 -8.80 23.73
C TRP A 368 -16.44 -8.45 25.22
N LEU A 369 -15.53 -9.10 25.94
CA LEU A 369 -15.26 -8.83 27.36
C LEU A 369 -13.79 -8.91 27.70
N VAL A 370 -13.40 -8.24 28.79
CA VAL A 370 -12.03 -8.21 29.31
C VAL A 370 -11.69 -9.51 30.03
N ILE A 371 -10.50 -10.06 29.77
CA ILE A 371 -9.95 -11.18 30.53
C ILE A 371 -9.25 -10.58 31.76
N ILE A 372 -9.74 -10.89 32.96
CA ILE A 372 -9.20 -10.44 34.26
C ILE A 372 -8.23 -11.47 34.82
#